data_AF-A0A1T5FRV0-F1
#
_entry.id   AF-A0A1T5FRV0-F1
#
_cell.length_a   1.000
_cell.length_b   1.000
_cell.length_c   1.000
_cell.angle_alpha   90.00
_cell.angle_beta   90.00
_cell.angle_gamma   90.00
#
_symmetry.space_group_name_H-M   'P 1'
#
loop_
_entity.id
_entity.type
_entity.pdbx_description
1 polymer ?
#
loop_
_entity_poly.entity_id
_entity_poly.type
_entity_poly.pdbx_seq_one_letter_code
_entity_poly.pdbx_strand_id
1 'polypeptide(L)'
;MGIFSKLFKSKKKDVELGEKKKVNTNQKPVSENTNSNKFEYTGGLGFSIGLNNEGNINLTSLPVGVSTGSTEKDFYVYEWFIKETGEIFYVGKGRGKRFIEFHQRAYEAEKIRKMYETDNHFVATGLTESEAIELESKEISRILNETNDRLTNRHIPLFTKRGNGYDRSPSTPKIQFETAPVLYASEIEEHYFGIQHRTFDEVQNENLKAVAFITRSMRDEISIIYGGNLEKYKDEVTNTLKANENKVLKSKFAKSVTAWIYIGDDYVINYDIDQEKALIELGGQIPTYHLIDVWKHLKNKFEEFASVSKEEPVINAIHNRVPLKDIKNLNNWEKGFDKGFHYYEEGDKERKSGNIIGAIELFDKARFNGYNAPALYSSYAKAYRKLKDYDNEIAILDEAIERLKSEVGNNNETRIMEFNERRTKAIALKCK
;
A
#
# COMPACT_ATOMS: atom_id res chain seq x y z
N MET A 1 -31.11 29.13 -3.63
CA MET A 1 -30.12 30.13 -4.09
C MET A 1 -28.77 29.44 -4.05
N GLY A 2 -28.26 28.92 -5.17
CA GLY A 2 -27.28 29.60 -6.04
C GLY A 2 -25.94 29.67 -5.32
N ILE A 3 -24.89 28.91 -5.66
CA ILE A 3 -24.06 29.06 -6.87
C ILE A 3 -23.23 27.78 -7.03
N PHE A 4 -23.49 26.94 -8.04
CA PHE A 4 -22.52 26.00 -8.63
C PHE A 4 -23.03 25.58 -10.01
N SER A 5 -22.72 26.38 -11.03
CA SER A 5 -22.85 25.96 -12.42
C SER A 5 -21.97 26.85 -13.29
N LYS A 6 -20.88 26.27 -13.83
CA LYS A 6 -20.22 26.62 -15.09
C LYS A 6 -18.81 26.04 -15.03
N LEU A 7 -18.55 24.99 -15.80
CA LEU A 7 -17.28 24.74 -16.51
C LEU A 7 -17.28 23.35 -17.15
N PHE A 8 -18.10 23.12 -18.19
CA PHE A 8 -17.80 22.14 -19.23
C PHE A 8 -18.58 22.49 -20.50
N LYS A 9 -17.88 23.02 -21.51
CA LYS A 9 -18.26 22.87 -22.91
C LYS A 9 -17.02 22.81 -23.79
N SER A 10 -16.87 21.63 -24.37
CA SER A 10 -16.02 21.15 -25.45
C SER A 10 -15.67 22.13 -26.57
N LYS A 11 -14.49 21.91 -27.17
CA LYS A 11 -14.37 21.79 -28.64
C LYS A 11 -13.17 20.91 -29.04
N LYS A 12 -13.50 19.79 -29.70
CA LYS A 12 -12.62 18.97 -30.54
C LYS A 12 -12.08 19.80 -31.71
N LYS A 13 -10.87 19.45 -32.18
CA LYS A 13 -10.55 19.34 -33.60
C LYS A 13 -9.42 18.32 -33.80
N ASP A 14 -9.71 17.34 -34.65
CA ASP A 14 -8.82 16.33 -35.20
C ASP A 14 -7.79 16.95 -36.16
N VAL A 15 -6.56 16.44 -36.20
CA VAL A 15 -5.79 16.21 -37.45
C VAL A 15 -4.86 15.02 -37.21
N GLU A 16 -4.94 14.07 -38.13
CA GLU A 16 -4.20 12.82 -38.22
C GLU A 16 -3.03 12.96 -39.23
N LEU A 17 -2.03 12.09 -39.06
CA LEU A 17 -1.05 11.58 -40.05
C LEU A 17 0.14 12.44 -40.53
N GLY A 18 1.33 11.84 -40.39
CA GLY A 18 2.52 12.17 -41.17
C GLY A 18 3.83 11.61 -40.62
N GLU A 19 4.12 10.32 -40.87
CA GLU A 19 5.45 9.74 -40.71
C GLU A 19 6.53 10.52 -41.49
N LYS A 20 7.74 10.65 -40.93
CA LYS A 20 9.00 10.45 -41.66
C LYS A 20 10.20 10.33 -40.72
N LYS A 21 10.76 9.12 -40.69
CA LYS A 21 12.14 8.82 -40.27
C LYS A 21 13.11 9.68 -41.08
N LYS A 22 14.05 10.34 -40.40
CA LYS A 22 15.39 10.62 -40.95
C LYS A 22 16.45 10.34 -39.89
N VAL A 23 17.13 9.23 -40.09
CA VAL A 23 18.46 8.92 -39.59
C VAL A 23 19.41 9.95 -40.21
N ASN A 24 20.23 10.61 -39.39
CA ASN A 24 21.43 11.27 -39.87
C ASN A 24 22.58 11.00 -38.90
N THR A 25 23.40 10.04 -39.30
CA THR A 25 24.78 9.82 -38.90
C THR A 25 25.62 11.04 -39.24
N ASN A 26 26.41 11.54 -38.28
CA ASN A 26 27.74 12.10 -38.56
C ASN A 26 28.60 12.09 -37.28
N GLN A 27 29.54 11.14 -37.25
CA GLN A 27 30.84 11.20 -36.57
C GLN A 27 31.72 12.21 -37.35
N LYS A 28 32.66 13.01 -36.85
CA LYS A 28 33.70 13.00 -35.78
C LYS A 28 34.31 14.45 -35.77
N PRO A 29 35.32 14.86 -34.96
CA PRO A 29 36.13 14.07 -34.02
C PRO A 29 36.25 14.65 -32.59
N VAL A 30 36.69 13.73 -31.74
CA VAL A 30 37.13 13.87 -30.36
C VAL A 30 38.43 14.68 -30.29
N SER A 31 38.48 15.67 -29.41
CA SER A 31 39.72 16.13 -28.77
C SER A 31 39.71 15.64 -27.32
N GLU A 32 40.78 14.94 -26.97
CA GLU A 32 41.03 14.29 -25.69
C GLU A 32 40.97 15.29 -24.53
N ASN A 33 40.21 14.96 -23.49
CA ASN A 33 40.65 15.20 -22.13
C ASN A 33 40.06 14.15 -21.18
N THR A 34 40.98 13.55 -20.44
CA THR A 34 40.83 12.52 -19.42
C THR A 34 39.67 12.76 -18.47
N ASN A 35 38.78 11.78 -18.30
CA ASN A 35 38.21 11.44 -17.00
C ASN A 35 37.58 10.05 -17.02
N SER A 36 37.75 9.36 -15.90
CA SER A 36 37.46 7.95 -15.64
C SER A 36 36.10 7.47 -16.13
N ASN A 37 36.07 6.23 -16.64
CA ASN A 37 34.86 5.50 -17.01
C ASN A 37 33.98 5.24 -15.77
N LYS A 38 33.17 6.23 -15.40
CA LYS A 38 32.12 6.07 -14.40
C LYS A 38 30.88 5.51 -15.11
N PHE A 39 30.69 4.20 -15.02
CA PHE A 39 29.47 3.55 -15.51
C PHE A 39 28.38 3.78 -14.45
N GLU A 40 27.48 4.75 -14.68
CA GLU A 40 26.31 4.96 -13.82
C GLU A 40 25.13 4.19 -14.41
N TYR A 41 24.65 3.17 -13.70
CA TYR A 41 23.39 2.50 -14.02
C TYR A 41 22.30 3.04 -13.10
N THR A 42 21.33 3.76 -13.66
CA THR A 42 20.09 4.18 -12.99
C THR A 42 19.01 3.15 -13.24
N GLY A 43 19.00 2.08 -12.45
CA GLY A 43 17.85 1.18 -12.39
C GLY A 43 16.67 1.91 -11.77
N GLY A 44 15.43 1.56 -12.13
CA GLY A 44 14.19 2.09 -11.51
C GLY A 44 14.01 1.76 -10.01
N LEU A 45 15.09 1.36 -9.33
CA LEU A 45 15.17 0.88 -7.95
C LEU A 45 15.59 1.96 -6.94
N GLY A 46 15.63 3.24 -7.33
CA GLY A 46 15.87 4.35 -6.38
C GLY A 46 17.33 4.54 -5.93
N PHE A 47 18.28 3.85 -6.58
CA PHE A 47 19.71 4.01 -6.34
C PHE A 47 20.50 3.99 -7.66
N SER A 48 21.71 4.55 -7.64
CA SER A 48 22.69 4.44 -8.70
C SER A 48 23.88 3.61 -8.24
N ILE A 49 24.40 2.79 -9.16
CA ILE A 49 25.63 2.03 -8.97
C ILE A 49 26.75 2.72 -9.75
N GLY A 50 27.87 2.98 -9.09
CA GLY A 50 29.10 3.47 -9.71
C GLY A 50 30.30 2.64 -9.26
N LEU A 51 31.39 2.68 -10.03
CA LEU A 51 32.68 2.10 -9.65
C LEU A 51 33.60 3.22 -9.16
N ASN A 52 34.28 3.02 -8.04
CA ASN A 52 35.35 3.91 -7.63
C ASN A 52 36.65 3.59 -8.42
N ASN A 53 37.67 4.45 -8.30
CA ASN A 53 38.94 4.29 -9.03
C ASN A 53 39.74 3.02 -8.63
N GLU A 54 39.30 2.30 -7.60
CA GLU A 54 39.91 1.05 -7.11
C GLU A 54 39.11 -0.20 -7.56
N GLY A 55 38.03 -0.01 -8.32
CA GLY A 55 37.15 -1.11 -8.77
C GLY A 55 36.09 -1.54 -7.76
N ASN A 56 35.92 -0.83 -6.63
CA ASN A 56 34.87 -1.09 -5.67
C ASN A 56 33.52 -0.53 -6.16
N ILE A 57 32.46 -1.31 -5.94
CA ILE A 57 31.09 -0.93 -6.24
C ILE A 57 30.60 0.04 -5.16
N ASN A 58 30.30 1.27 -5.55
CA ASN A 58 29.63 2.28 -4.72
C ASN A 58 28.15 2.33 -5.08
N LEU A 59 27.31 2.24 -4.05
CA LEU A 59 25.86 2.37 -4.15
C LEU A 59 25.45 3.74 -3.58
N THR A 60 24.81 4.58 -4.38
CA THR A 60 24.33 5.91 -3.94
C THR A 60 22.83 6.02 -4.13
N SER A 61 22.13 6.64 -3.18
CA SER A 61 20.68 6.83 -3.28
C SER A 61 20.37 7.88 -4.34
N LEU A 62 19.34 7.65 -5.14
CA LEU A 62 18.83 8.70 -6.03
C LEU A 62 18.15 9.80 -5.21
N PRO A 63 18.15 11.05 -5.71
CA PRO A 63 17.43 12.13 -5.06
C PRO A 63 15.92 11.85 -4.94
N VAL A 64 15.33 12.28 -3.83
CA VAL A 64 13.90 12.21 -3.56
C VAL A 64 13.23 13.49 -4.04
N GLY A 65 12.64 13.46 -5.24
CA GLY A 65 11.93 14.60 -5.80
C GLY A 65 11.51 14.39 -7.24
N VAL A 66 10.37 14.96 -7.63
CA VAL A 66 9.94 14.95 -9.03
C VAL A 66 10.41 16.25 -9.68
N SER A 67 11.14 16.12 -10.79
CA SER A 67 11.56 17.24 -11.63
C SER A 67 10.44 17.66 -12.57
N THR A 68 10.23 18.97 -12.71
CA THR A 68 9.33 19.55 -13.72
C THR A 68 10.06 19.89 -15.01
N GLY A 69 11.40 19.76 -15.05
CA GLY A 69 12.24 20.11 -16.19
C GLY A 69 12.56 21.60 -16.26
N SER A 70 12.36 22.35 -15.18
CA SER A 70 12.64 23.79 -15.14
C SER A 70 14.15 24.06 -15.14
N THR A 71 14.60 24.94 -16.04
CA THR A 71 16.00 25.39 -16.13
C THR A 71 16.28 26.71 -15.38
N GLU A 72 15.23 27.32 -14.80
CA GLU A 72 15.33 28.55 -14.03
C GLU A 72 16.20 28.38 -12.77
N LYS A 73 16.95 29.43 -12.41
CA LYS A 73 17.87 29.48 -11.26
C LYS A 73 17.29 30.22 -10.05
N ASP A 74 16.01 30.04 -9.79
CA ASP A 74 15.28 30.70 -8.70
C ASP A 74 14.74 29.72 -7.66
N PHE A 75 15.24 28.47 -7.68
CA PHE A 75 14.94 27.51 -6.64
C PHE A 75 15.80 27.75 -5.41
N TYR A 76 15.28 27.30 -4.28
CA TYR A 76 15.96 27.25 -3.00
C TYR A 76 15.60 25.96 -2.26
N VAL A 77 16.46 25.61 -1.31
CA VAL A 77 16.18 24.58 -0.29
C VAL A 77 16.10 25.27 1.06
N TYR A 78 15.10 24.89 1.85
CA TYR A 78 14.83 25.47 3.15
C TYR A 78 14.51 24.39 4.18
N GLU A 79 14.75 24.73 5.44
CA GLU A 79 14.41 23.95 6.61
C GLU A 79 13.35 24.71 7.41
N TRP A 80 12.40 23.98 7.97
CA TRP A 80 11.58 24.49 9.07
C TRP A 80 12.08 23.92 10.38
N PHE A 81 12.20 24.79 11.38
CA PHE A 81 12.68 24.42 12.71
C PHE A 81 11.85 25.08 13.81
N ILE A 82 11.84 24.44 14.99
CA ILE A 82 11.20 24.97 16.20
C ILE A 82 12.17 25.96 16.85
N LYS A 83 11.77 27.22 17.08
CA LYS A 83 12.69 28.27 17.56
C LYS A 83 13.28 27.97 18.94
N GLU A 84 12.47 27.40 19.83
CA GLU A 84 12.87 27.10 21.21
C GLU A 84 13.98 26.05 21.27
N THR A 85 13.87 24.98 20.46
CA THR A 85 14.78 23.83 20.53
C THR A 85 15.85 23.86 19.43
N GLY A 86 15.62 24.59 18.35
CA GLY A 86 16.41 24.52 17.12
C GLY A 86 16.17 23.25 16.30
N GLU A 87 15.24 22.38 16.71
CA GLU A 87 14.99 21.10 16.05
C GLU A 87 14.40 21.30 14.64
N ILE A 88 15.02 20.67 13.65
CA ILE A 88 14.57 20.69 12.26
C ILE A 88 13.54 19.57 12.05
N PHE A 89 12.32 19.93 11.67
CA PHE A 89 11.22 18.96 11.51
C PHE A 89 10.75 18.80 10.06
N TYR A 90 11.26 19.61 9.13
CA TYR A 90 10.92 19.51 7.71
C TYR A 90 12.01 20.14 6.85
N VAL A 91 12.32 19.48 5.73
CA VAL A 91 13.16 20.03 4.65
C VAL A 91 12.30 20.14 3.41
N GLY A 92 12.39 21.26 2.69
CA GLY A 92 11.65 21.45 1.45
C GLY A 92 12.45 22.17 0.39
N LYS A 93 12.08 21.92 -0.87
CA LYS A 93 12.46 22.77 -2.00
C LYS A 93 11.31 23.70 -2.42
N GLY A 94 11.66 24.89 -2.90
CA GLY A 94 10.66 25.85 -3.36
C GLY A 94 11.18 26.96 -4.26
N ARG A 95 10.24 27.80 -4.69
CA ARG A 95 10.43 29.04 -5.44
C ARG A 95 9.52 30.10 -4.82
N GLY A 96 9.86 31.38 -4.97
CA GLY A 96 9.05 32.49 -4.46
C GLY A 96 8.70 32.33 -2.98
N LYS A 97 7.42 32.48 -2.62
CA LYS A 97 6.94 32.45 -1.22
C LYS A 97 6.52 31.06 -0.74
N ARG A 98 6.84 29.99 -1.46
CA ARG A 98 6.42 28.63 -1.11
C ARG A 98 6.74 28.24 0.33
N PHE A 99 7.93 28.59 0.84
CA PHE A 99 8.38 28.26 2.20
C PHE A 99 7.52 28.80 3.36
N ILE A 100 6.64 29.78 3.11
CA ILE A 100 5.69 30.29 4.12
C ILE A 100 4.25 29.85 3.85
N GLU A 101 3.95 29.35 2.65
CA GLU A 101 2.62 28.92 2.24
C GLU A 101 2.23 27.62 2.93
N PHE A 102 0.92 27.40 3.05
CA PHE A 102 0.39 26.16 3.60
C PHE A 102 0.54 24.99 2.62
N HIS A 103 1.03 23.86 3.10
CA HIS A 103 1.28 22.66 2.31
C HIS A 103 0.36 21.51 2.71
N GLN A 104 -0.73 21.30 1.95
CA GLN A 104 -1.67 20.20 2.18
C GLN A 104 -1.00 18.81 2.24
N ARG A 105 0.09 18.61 1.49
CA ARG A 105 0.82 17.32 1.46
C ARG A 105 1.78 17.13 2.64
N ALA A 106 2.11 18.21 3.36
CA ALA A 106 2.99 18.21 4.52
C ALA A 106 2.18 18.51 5.81
N TYR A 107 1.03 17.86 5.95
CA TYR A 107 0.07 18.15 7.03
C TYR A 107 0.66 17.96 8.44
N GLU A 108 1.59 17.01 8.66
CA GLU A 108 2.29 16.87 9.95
C GLU A 108 3.18 18.09 10.24
N ALA A 109 3.95 18.55 9.24
CA ALA A 109 4.79 19.74 9.36
C ALA A 109 3.93 20.98 9.69
N GLU A 110 2.78 21.12 9.02
CA GLU A 110 1.85 22.23 9.29
C GLU A 110 1.21 22.14 10.68
N LYS A 111 0.94 20.92 11.17
CA LYS A 111 0.46 20.70 12.54
C LYS A 111 1.50 21.15 13.56
N ILE A 112 2.78 20.85 13.33
CA ILE A 112 3.90 21.34 14.16
C ILE A 112 3.96 22.87 14.12
N ARG A 113 3.93 23.49 12.93
CA ARG A 113 3.93 24.97 12.79
C ARG A 113 2.76 25.66 13.50
N LYS A 114 1.62 24.99 13.63
CA LYS A 114 0.46 25.52 14.37
C LYS A 114 0.63 25.43 15.88
N MET A 115 1.36 24.41 16.36
CA MET A 115 1.52 24.13 17.78
C MET A 115 2.73 24.82 18.41
N TYR A 116 3.80 24.99 17.64
CA TYR A 116 5.07 25.50 18.10
C TYR A 116 5.39 26.84 17.46
N GLU A 117 6.19 27.67 18.14
CA GLU A 117 6.79 28.82 17.48
C GLU A 117 7.92 28.33 16.55
N THR A 118 7.68 28.41 15.25
CA THR A 118 8.61 27.92 14.23
C THR A 118 9.21 29.06 13.41
N ASP A 119 10.38 28.82 12.85
CA ASP A 119 10.96 29.67 11.81
C ASP A 119 11.52 28.81 10.67
N ASN A 120 12.16 29.46 9.71
CA ASN A 120 12.74 28.84 8.54
C ASN A 120 14.18 29.30 8.31
N HIS A 121 15.00 28.41 7.77
CA HIS A 121 16.36 28.70 7.33
C HIS A 121 16.53 28.31 5.87
N PHE A 122 17.17 29.18 5.08
CA PHE A 122 17.54 28.82 3.71
C PHE A 122 18.90 28.13 3.72
N VAL A 123 18.91 26.86 3.33
CA VAL A 123 20.14 26.06 3.16
C VAL A 123 20.94 26.58 1.97
N ALA A 124 20.25 26.86 0.86
CA ALA A 124 20.82 27.54 -0.29
C ALA A 124 19.73 28.16 -1.18
N THR A 125 20.12 29.17 -1.96
CA THR A 125 19.24 29.91 -2.89
C THR A 125 19.91 30.09 -4.24
N GLY A 126 19.12 30.38 -5.28
CA GLY A 126 19.67 30.63 -6.63
C GLY A 126 20.02 29.36 -7.39
N LEU A 127 19.35 28.25 -7.05
CA LEU A 127 19.58 26.92 -7.57
C LEU A 127 18.72 26.67 -8.82
N THR A 128 19.21 25.80 -9.69
CA THR A 128 18.35 25.10 -10.65
C THR A 128 17.45 24.08 -9.92
N GLU A 129 16.42 23.60 -10.61
CA GLU A 129 15.53 22.57 -10.04
C GLU A 129 16.30 21.27 -9.69
N SER A 130 17.22 20.85 -10.56
CA SER A 130 18.02 19.63 -10.34
C SER A 130 18.94 19.78 -9.12
N GLU A 131 19.65 20.90 -9.03
CA GLU A 131 20.50 21.20 -7.88
C GLU A 131 19.69 21.26 -6.57
N ALA A 132 18.49 21.83 -6.59
CA ALA A 132 17.62 21.88 -5.42
C ALA A 132 17.11 20.49 -5.01
N ILE A 133 16.77 19.62 -5.95
CA ILE A 133 16.35 18.23 -5.68
C ILE A 133 17.49 17.42 -5.03
N GLU A 134 18.70 17.54 -5.57
CA GLU A 134 19.88 16.88 -5.03
C GLU A 134 20.21 17.41 -3.63
N LEU A 135 20.18 18.72 -3.44
CA LEU A 135 20.47 19.34 -2.15
C LEU A 135 19.42 19.02 -1.08
N GLU A 136 18.12 19.05 -1.42
CA GLU A 136 17.03 18.62 -0.52
C GLU A 136 17.28 17.20 -0.02
N SER A 137 17.65 16.29 -0.91
CA SER A 137 17.93 14.89 -0.58
C SER A 137 19.17 14.73 0.30
N LYS A 138 20.22 15.51 0.01
CA LYS A 138 21.46 15.53 0.80
C LYS A 138 21.18 16.05 2.21
N GLU A 139 20.37 17.10 2.33
CA GLU A 139 20.05 17.72 3.61
C GLU A 139 19.19 16.81 4.49
N ILE A 140 18.16 16.19 3.91
CA ILE A 140 17.38 15.13 4.58
C ILE A 140 18.31 14.02 5.08
N SER A 141 19.26 13.58 4.24
CA SER A 141 20.21 12.54 4.63
C SER A 141 21.14 12.97 5.76
N ARG A 142 21.63 14.21 5.72
CA ARG A 142 22.50 14.78 6.77
C ARG A 142 21.78 14.75 8.11
N ILE A 143 20.56 15.30 8.18
CA ILE A 143 19.76 15.36 9.40
C ILE A 143 19.50 13.94 9.95
N LEU A 144 19.03 13.02 9.10
CA LEU A 144 18.73 11.65 9.54
C LEU A 144 19.97 10.83 9.96
N ASN A 145 21.16 11.21 9.49
CA ASN A 145 22.41 10.52 9.78
C ASN A 145 23.23 11.12 10.93
N GLU A 146 23.08 12.42 11.18
CA GLU A 146 23.91 13.20 12.08
C GLU A 146 23.16 13.75 13.29
N THR A 147 21.82 13.88 13.22
CA THR A 147 21.01 14.43 14.33
C THR A 147 19.98 13.42 14.85
N ASN A 148 19.31 13.82 15.94
CA ASN A 148 18.18 13.11 16.51
C ASN A 148 16.83 13.72 16.12
N ASP A 149 16.80 14.63 15.14
CA ASP A 149 15.58 15.34 14.80
C ASP A 149 14.58 14.39 14.10
N ARG A 150 13.29 14.68 14.25
CA ARG A 150 12.21 13.90 13.62
C ARG A 150 11.65 14.63 12.40
N LEU A 151 12.15 14.27 11.21
CA LEU A 151 11.67 14.85 9.96
C LEU A 151 10.29 14.34 9.57
N THR A 152 9.40 15.24 9.18
CA THR A 152 8.04 14.90 8.69
C THR A 152 7.99 14.62 7.18
N ASN A 153 9.15 14.60 6.50
CA ASN A 153 9.29 14.27 5.09
C ASN A 153 8.86 12.82 4.79
N ARG A 154 7.77 12.64 4.05
CA ARG A 154 7.24 11.31 3.70
C ARG A 154 8.15 10.47 2.81
N HIS A 155 9.03 11.11 2.03
CA HIS A 155 9.99 10.44 1.17
C HIS A 155 11.40 10.81 1.63
N ILE A 156 12.23 9.78 1.81
CA ILE A 156 13.62 9.92 2.24
C ILE A 156 14.53 9.07 1.36
N PRO A 157 15.80 9.43 1.24
CA PRO A 157 16.78 8.63 0.50
C PRO A 157 17.00 7.24 1.14
N LEU A 158 17.21 6.22 0.30
CA LEU A 158 17.25 4.81 0.69
C LEU A 158 18.35 4.43 1.72
N PHE A 159 19.48 5.14 1.75
CA PHE A 159 20.65 4.78 2.56
C PHE A 159 20.84 5.66 3.79
N THR A 160 19.74 6.18 4.32
CA THR A 160 19.74 6.91 5.58
C THR A 160 19.81 5.94 6.76
N LYS A 161 20.51 6.31 7.83
CA LYS A 161 20.68 5.49 9.04
C LYS A 161 19.38 5.34 9.83
N ARG A 162 18.49 6.32 9.71
CA ARG A 162 17.21 6.40 10.40
C ARG A 162 16.08 6.63 9.40
N GLY A 163 14.91 6.09 9.72
CA GLY A 163 13.68 6.38 9.00
C GLY A 163 13.19 7.82 9.22
N ASN A 164 12.11 8.17 8.53
CA ASN A 164 11.48 9.50 8.58
C ASN A 164 10.49 9.65 9.74
N GLY A 165 10.63 8.84 10.79
CA GLY A 165 9.80 8.93 11.98
C GLY A 165 8.32 8.57 11.82
N TYR A 166 7.87 8.10 10.66
CA TYR A 166 6.52 7.53 10.49
C TYR A 166 6.44 6.07 10.98
N ASP A 167 7.58 5.44 11.29
CA ASP A 167 7.64 4.13 11.90
C ASP A 167 7.16 4.17 13.36
N ARG A 168 6.90 2.99 13.93
CA ARG A 168 6.47 2.85 15.33
C ARG A 168 7.45 3.54 16.28
N SER A 169 6.92 4.29 17.24
CA SER A 169 7.72 4.89 18.29
C SER A 169 8.55 3.83 19.04
N PRO A 170 9.79 4.15 19.48
CA PRO A 170 10.59 3.31 20.37
C PRO A 170 9.91 2.88 21.68
N SER A 171 8.93 3.64 22.17
CA SER A 171 8.17 3.29 23.38
C SER A 171 7.10 2.22 23.11
N THR A 172 6.77 1.98 21.84
CA THR A 172 5.75 1.03 21.44
C THR A 172 6.26 -0.40 21.71
N PRO A 173 5.48 -1.24 22.42
CA PRO A 173 5.84 -2.65 22.62
C PRO A 173 6.15 -3.37 21.31
N LYS A 174 7.21 -4.19 21.35
CA LYS A 174 7.61 -5.03 20.22
C LYS A 174 6.53 -6.07 19.93
N ILE A 175 6.33 -6.35 18.64
CA ILE A 175 5.42 -7.38 18.16
C ILE A 175 5.94 -8.74 18.58
N GLN A 176 5.04 -9.61 19.02
CA GLN A 176 5.36 -10.98 19.42
C GLN A 176 4.29 -11.94 18.89
N PHE A 177 4.69 -13.18 18.66
CA PHE A 177 3.80 -14.25 18.25
C PHE A 177 2.69 -14.46 19.30
N GLU A 178 1.46 -14.67 18.81
CA GLU A 178 0.25 -14.88 19.62
C GLU A 178 0.04 -13.84 20.75
N THR A 179 0.54 -12.63 20.54
CA THR A 179 0.36 -11.51 21.48
C THR A 179 -0.31 -10.37 20.73
N ALA A 180 -1.41 -9.85 21.30
CA ALA A 180 -2.06 -8.70 20.70
C ALA A 180 -1.08 -7.50 20.69
N PRO A 181 -0.87 -6.86 19.53
CA PRO A 181 -0.15 -5.61 19.47
C PRO A 181 -0.97 -4.51 20.15
N VAL A 182 -0.43 -3.30 20.12
CA VAL A 182 -1.13 -2.09 20.54
C VAL A 182 -1.46 -1.24 19.32
N LEU A 183 -2.41 -0.32 19.47
CA LEU A 183 -2.51 0.82 18.58
C LEU A 183 -1.29 1.70 18.84
N TYR A 184 -0.47 1.93 17.82
CA TYR A 184 0.83 2.59 18.00
C TYR A 184 0.77 4.06 17.62
N ALA A 185 1.66 4.83 18.22
CA ALA A 185 2.03 6.15 17.74
C ALA A 185 3.30 6.03 16.89
N SER A 186 3.42 6.83 15.84
CA SER A 186 4.67 7.04 15.14
C SER A 186 5.69 7.79 16.02
N GLU A 187 6.96 7.76 15.64
CA GLU A 187 7.97 8.58 16.31
C GLU A 187 7.62 10.08 16.26
N ILE A 188 7.09 10.56 15.13
CA ILE A 188 6.63 11.96 14.97
C ILE A 188 5.50 12.25 15.96
N GLU A 189 4.52 11.36 16.04
CA GLU A 189 3.33 11.57 16.88
C GLU A 189 3.66 11.59 18.37
N GLU A 190 4.53 10.68 18.81
CA GLU A 190 4.98 10.67 20.20
C GLU A 190 5.81 11.91 20.51
N HIS A 191 6.79 12.24 19.66
CA HIS A 191 7.76 13.30 19.93
C HIS A 191 7.13 14.69 19.92
N TYR A 192 6.34 15.04 18.90
CA TYR A 192 5.79 16.38 18.74
C TYR A 192 4.37 16.55 19.29
N PHE A 193 3.61 15.46 19.47
CA PHE A 193 2.22 15.57 19.92
C PHE A 193 1.96 14.87 21.25
N GLY A 194 2.98 14.23 21.83
CA GLY A 194 2.86 13.49 23.10
C GLY A 194 1.89 12.32 23.01
N ILE A 195 1.58 11.84 21.79
CA ILE A 195 0.63 10.75 21.58
C ILE A 195 1.36 9.46 21.91
N GLN A 196 0.85 8.74 22.90
CA GLN A 196 1.37 7.43 23.29
C GLN A 196 0.57 6.30 22.63
N HIS A 197 1.18 5.12 22.61
CA HIS A 197 0.47 3.91 22.20
C HIS A 197 -0.70 3.60 23.15
N ARG A 198 -1.67 2.84 22.65
CA ARG A 198 -2.89 2.46 23.37
C ARG A 198 -3.16 0.96 23.21
N THR A 199 -3.48 0.29 24.31
CA THR A 199 -3.93 -1.11 24.29
C THR A 199 -5.36 -1.21 23.72
N PHE A 200 -5.67 -2.33 23.09
CA PHE A 200 -7.05 -2.67 22.75
C PHE A 200 -7.91 -2.83 24.01
N ASP A 201 -9.22 -2.72 23.83
CA ASP A 201 -10.18 -2.90 24.91
C ASP A 201 -10.26 -4.39 25.32
N GLU A 202 -10.57 -4.65 26.59
CA GLU A 202 -10.77 -6.02 27.06
C GLU A 202 -12.01 -6.65 26.42
N VAL A 203 -11.91 -7.90 25.98
CA VAL A 203 -12.97 -8.57 25.21
C VAL A 203 -14.19 -8.87 26.09
N GLN A 204 -15.29 -8.17 25.82
CA GLN A 204 -16.59 -8.43 26.45
C GLN A 204 -17.50 -9.25 25.52
N ASN A 205 -18.00 -10.37 26.02
CA ASN A 205 -18.86 -11.31 25.28
C ASN A 205 -20.09 -10.64 24.65
N GLU A 206 -20.71 -9.72 25.36
CA GLU A 206 -21.92 -9.02 24.92
C GLU A 206 -21.72 -8.17 23.67
N ASN A 207 -20.48 -7.73 23.42
CA ASN A 207 -20.10 -6.91 22.28
C ASN A 207 -19.75 -7.75 21.04
N LEU A 208 -19.66 -9.08 21.16
CA LEU A 208 -19.36 -9.98 20.04
C LEU A 208 -20.59 -10.34 19.18
N LYS A 209 -21.77 -9.79 19.48
CA LYS A 209 -23.03 -10.08 18.79
C LYS A 209 -22.98 -9.79 17.28
N ALA A 210 -22.35 -8.69 16.87
CA ALA A 210 -22.28 -8.26 15.49
C ALA A 210 -20.97 -7.50 15.21
N VAL A 211 -19.94 -8.22 14.78
CA VAL A 211 -18.56 -7.70 14.69
C VAL A 211 -18.18 -7.34 13.26
N ALA A 212 -17.25 -6.40 13.09
CA ALA A 212 -16.61 -6.11 11.81
C ALA A 212 -15.09 -6.26 11.93
N PHE A 213 -14.47 -6.97 11.00
CA PHE A 213 -13.01 -7.10 10.95
C PHE A 213 -12.38 -5.85 10.30
N ILE A 214 -11.29 -5.36 10.89
CA ILE A 214 -10.53 -4.22 10.41
C ILE A 214 -9.22 -4.72 9.80
N THR A 215 -9.06 -4.50 8.49
CA THR A 215 -7.99 -5.10 7.68
C THR A 215 -7.14 -4.02 6.97
N ARG A 216 -7.16 -2.78 7.47
CA ARG A 216 -6.48 -1.63 6.84
C ARG A 216 -4.96 -1.76 6.90
N SER A 217 -4.44 -2.26 7.99
CA SER A 217 -3.01 -2.37 8.29
C SER A 217 -2.66 -3.84 8.49
N MET A 218 -2.41 -4.51 7.37
CA MET A 218 -1.91 -5.87 7.30
C MET A 218 -0.62 -5.84 6.49
N ARG A 219 0.48 -5.43 7.14
CA ARG A 219 1.83 -5.45 6.60
C ARG A 219 2.60 -6.63 7.21
N ASP A 220 3.92 -6.56 7.18
CA ASP A 220 4.86 -7.59 7.63
C ASP A 220 4.59 -8.07 9.08
N GLU A 221 4.00 -7.23 9.94
CA GLU A 221 3.64 -7.59 11.32
C GLU A 221 2.74 -8.83 11.43
N ILE A 222 1.85 -9.05 10.46
CA ILE A 222 0.88 -10.14 10.48
C ILE A 222 1.60 -11.49 10.50
N SER A 223 2.72 -11.60 9.77
CA SER A 223 3.52 -12.81 9.74
C SER A 223 4.07 -13.17 11.12
N ILE A 224 4.46 -12.17 11.92
CA ILE A 224 5.01 -12.33 13.28
C ILE A 224 3.88 -12.69 14.26
N ILE A 225 2.78 -11.93 14.25
CA ILE A 225 1.66 -12.11 15.19
C ILE A 225 1.06 -13.52 15.07
N TYR A 226 0.88 -14.01 13.84
CA TYR A 226 0.17 -15.26 13.58
C TYR A 226 1.06 -16.42 13.13
N GLY A 227 2.39 -16.24 13.09
CA GLY A 227 3.33 -17.27 12.65
C GLY A 227 3.09 -17.71 11.20
N GLY A 228 2.72 -16.77 10.33
CA GLY A 228 2.35 -17.03 8.93
C GLY A 228 1.00 -17.72 8.73
N ASN A 229 0.18 -17.89 9.77
CA ASN A 229 -1.08 -18.63 9.70
C ASN A 229 -2.30 -17.80 10.15
N LEU A 230 -2.43 -16.57 9.63
CA LEU A 230 -3.58 -15.70 9.91
C LEU A 230 -4.93 -16.37 9.61
N GLU A 231 -5.01 -17.14 8.51
CA GLU A 231 -6.22 -17.80 8.05
C GLU A 231 -6.82 -18.69 9.15
N LYS A 232 -6.00 -19.49 9.83
CA LYS A 232 -6.43 -20.33 10.96
C LYS A 232 -7.15 -19.52 12.04
N TYR A 233 -6.52 -18.46 12.56
CA TYR A 233 -7.10 -17.67 13.66
C TYR A 233 -8.40 -16.99 13.24
N LYS A 234 -8.41 -16.40 12.04
CA LYS A 234 -9.59 -15.70 11.52
C LYS A 234 -10.74 -16.69 11.32
N ASP A 235 -10.47 -17.87 10.78
CA ASP A 235 -11.49 -18.90 10.52
C ASP A 235 -12.02 -19.48 11.82
N GLU A 236 -11.16 -19.84 12.76
CA GLU A 236 -11.56 -20.35 14.09
C GLU A 236 -12.50 -19.36 14.81
N VAL A 237 -12.13 -18.06 14.83
CA VAL A 237 -12.97 -17.00 15.40
C VAL A 237 -14.26 -16.83 14.61
N THR A 238 -14.19 -16.71 13.28
CA THR A 238 -15.35 -16.47 12.42
C THR A 238 -16.38 -17.60 12.52
N ASN A 239 -15.92 -18.85 12.50
CA ASN A 239 -16.78 -20.03 12.54
C ASN A 239 -17.43 -20.16 13.91
N THR A 240 -16.68 -19.92 14.98
CA THR A 240 -17.21 -19.96 16.35
C THR A 240 -18.21 -18.85 16.61
N LEU A 241 -17.95 -17.63 16.12
CA LEU A 241 -18.91 -16.54 16.19
C LEU A 241 -20.23 -16.91 15.48
N LYS A 242 -20.15 -17.43 14.26
CA LYS A 242 -21.33 -17.84 13.47
C LYS A 242 -22.09 -19.01 14.09
N ALA A 243 -21.38 -20.01 14.63
CA ALA A 243 -21.99 -21.15 15.31
C ALA A 243 -22.79 -20.73 16.55
N ASN A 244 -22.41 -19.61 17.15
CA ASN A 244 -23.11 -18.98 18.28
C ASN A 244 -24.05 -17.84 17.85
N GLU A 245 -24.58 -17.90 16.63
CA GLU A 245 -25.56 -16.96 16.06
C GLU A 245 -25.10 -15.48 15.99
N ASN A 246 -23.80 -15.22 16.15
CA ASN A 246 -23.24 -13.88 16.01
C ASN A 246 -23.05 -13.52 14.53
N LYS A 247 -23.14 -12.22 14.23
CA LYS A 247 -23.02 -11.69 12.87
C LYS A 247 -21.61 -11.21 12.61
N VAL A 248 -21.06 -11.55 11.45
CA VAL A 248 -19.85 -10.94 10.90
C VAL A 248 -20.26 -9.98 9.79
N LEU A 249 -20.07 -8.69 10.04
CA LEU A 249 -20.49 -7.59 9.17
C LEU A 249 -19.38 -7.23 8.18
N LYS A 250 -19.80 -6.75 7.00
CA LYS A 250 -18.87 -6.30 5.94
C LYS A 250 -18.35 -4.88 6.14
N SER A 251 -19.12 -4.05 6.81
CA SER A 251 -18.79 -2.64 7.05
C SER A 251 -18.63 -2.42 8.54
N LYS A 252 -17.55 -1.74 8.91
CA LYS A 252 -17.31 -1.29 10.28
C LYS A 252 -18.31 -0.22 10.73
N PHE A 253 -18.96 0.50 9.81
CA PHE A 253 -20.00 1.48 10.11
C PHE A 253 -21.41 0.97 9.81
N ALA A 254 -21.62 -0.35 9.84
CA ALA A 254 -22.97 -0.90 9.77
C ALA A 254 -23.74 -0.53 11.05
N LYS A 255 -25.01 -0.09 10.91
CA LYS A 255 -25.84 0.35 12.05
C LYS A 255 -25.96 -0.64 13.21
N SER A 256 -25.80 -1.94 12.92
CA SER A 256 -25.90 -3.01 13.91
C SER A 256 -24.54 -3.46 14.47
N VAL A 257 -23.44 -2.78 14.14
CA VAL A 257 -22.10 -3.16 14.61
C VAL A 257 -22.00 -2.96 16.12
N THR A 258 -21.41 -3.93 16.81
CA THR A 258 -21.23 -3.92 18.27
C THR A 258 -19.76 -3.95 18.69
N ALA A 259 -18.85 -4.38 17.81
CA ALA A 259 -17.41 -4.30 18.04
C ALA A 259 -16.62 -4.31 16.72
N TRP A 260 -15.41 -3.77 16.77
CA TRP A 260 -14.42 -3.89 15.71
C TRP A 260 -13.30 -4.83 16.15
N ILE A 261 -12.91 -5.74 15.26
CA ILE A 261 -11.83 -6.70 15.51
C ILE A 261 -10.69 -6.40 14.55
N TYR A 262 -9.60 -5.85 15.07
CA TYR A 262 -8.40 -5.57 14.31
C TYR A 262 -7.61 -6.85 14.05
N ILE A 263 -7.15 -7.01 12.81
CA ILE A 263 -6.30 -8.14 12.43
C ILE A 263 -4.81 -7.82 12.65
N GLY A 264 -4.40 -6.58 12.43
CA GLY A 264 -3.05 -6.09 12.73
C GLY A 264 -3.08 -4.99 13.78
N ASP A 265 -2.00 -4.24 13.84
CA ASP A 265 -1.95 -2.95 14.53
C ASP A 265 -2.52 -1.83 13.65
N ASP A 266 -2.70 -0.64 14.19
CA ASP A 266 -2.98 0.58 13.43
C ASP A 266 -2.49 1.80 14.21
N TYR A 267 -2.43 2.96 13.56
CA TYR A 267 -2.12 4.21 14.23
C TYR A 267 -3.23 4.58 15.23
N VAL A 268 -2.84 5.15 16.38
CA VAL A 268 -3.80 5.73 17.35
C VAL A 268 -4.68 6.78 16.67
N ILE A 269 -4.11 7.65 15.83
CA ILE A 269 -4.88 8.66 15.09
C ILE A 269 -5.93 8.04 14.17
N ASN A 270 -5.61 6.92 13.51
CA ASN A 270 -6.57 6.22 12.65
C ASN A 270 -7.74 5.67 13.46
N TYR A 271 -7.45 5.14 14.66
CA TYR A 271 -8.47 4.72 15.61
C TYR A 271 -9.34 5.90 16.04
N ASP A 272 -8.75 7.04 16.43
CA ASP A 272 -9.49 8.22 16.90
C ASP A 272 -10.43 8.76 15.81
N ILE A 273 -9.93 8.88 14.56
CA ILE A 273 -10.74 9.29 13.41
C ILE A 273 -11.91 8.33 13.17
N ASP A 274 -11.67 7.01 13.31
CA ASP A 274 -12.71 6.02 13.13
C ASP A 274 -13.75 6.09 14.26
N GLN A 275 -13.33 6.32 15.53
CA GLN A 275 -14.23 6.52 16.67
C GLN A 275 -15.08 7.79 16.53
N GLU A 276 -14.50 8.90 16.09
CA GLU A 276 -15.24 10.14 15.81
C GLU A 276 -16.33 9.92 14.75
N LYS A 277 -15.99 9.20 13.67
CA LYS A 277 -16.96 8.84 12.64
C LYS A 277 -18.05 7.92 13.17
N ALA A 278 -17.69 6.94 14.01
CA ALA A 278 -18.69 6.09 14.65
C ALA A 278 -19.63 6.88 15.57
N LEU A 279 -19.12 7.85 16.32
CA LEU A 279 -19.95 8.72 17.15
C LEU A 279 -20.98 9.49 16.29
N ILE A 280 -20.56 9.99 15.13
CA ILE A 280 -21.41 10.73 14.20
C ILE A 280 -22.43 9.82 13.48
N GLU A 281 -21.99 8.67 12.96
CA GLU A 281 -22.80 7.80 12.10
C GLU A 281 -23.64 6.78 12.88
N LEU A 282 -23.17 6.35 14.04
CA LEU A 282 -23.74 5.27 14.87
C LEU A 282 -24.27 5.78 16.22
N GLY A 283 -23.92 7.00 16.62
CA GLY A 283 -24.37 7.62 17.87
C GLY A 283 -23.58 7.18 19.11
N GLY A 284 -22.44 6.51 18.95
CA GLY A 284 -21.62 6.05 20.06
C GLY A 284 -20.24 5.55 19.64
N GLN A 285 -19.36 5.39 20.62
CA GLN A 285 -18.07 4.72 20.44
C GLN A 285 -18.26 3.22 20.29
N ILE A 286 -17.36 2.58 19.53
CA ILE A 286 -17.41 1.14 19.28
C ILE A 286 -16.23 0.47 19.99
N PRO A 287 -16.48 -0.55 20.83
CA PRO A 287 -15.43 -1.37 21.42
C PRO A 287 -14.49 -1.94 20.36
N THR A 288 -13.19 -1.89 20.64
CA THR A 288 -12.14 -2.32 19.71
C THR A 288 -11.28 -3.41 20.33
N TYR A 289 -11.23 -4.54 19.65
CA TYR A 289 -10.50 -5.71 20.09
C TYR A 289 -9.46 -6.09 19.06
N HIS A 290 -8.42 -6.81 19.49
CA HIS A 290 -7.53 -7.51 18.57
C HIS A 290 -8.00 -8.95 18.35
N LEU A 291 -7.77 -9.50 17.15
CA LEU A 291 -8.18 -10.87 16.79
C LEU A 291 -7.58 -11.92 17.75
N ILE A 292 -6.33 -11.75 18.18
CA ILE A 292 -5.70 -12.67 19.15
C ILE A 292 -6.45 -12.68 20.49
N ASP A 293 -6.87 -11.52 21.00
CA ASP A 293 -7.57 -11.46 22.29
C ASP A 293 -8.94 -12.10 22.18
N VAL A 294 -9.66 -11.84 21.08
CA VAL A 294 -10.94 -12.50 20.79
C VAL A 294 -10.75 -14.00 20.64
N TRP A 295 -9.70 -14.45 19.96
CA TRP A 295 -9.36 -15.86 19.80
C TRP A 295 -9.11 -16.53 21.16
N LYS A 296 -8.24 -15.96 22.00
CA LYS A 296 -7.97 -16.47 23.36
C LYS A 296 -9.24 -16.52 24.21
N HIS A 297 -10.04 -15.46 24.14
CA HIS A 297 -11.31 -15.36 24.87
C HIS A 297 -12.30 -16.45 24.47
N LEU A 298 -12.48 -16.68 23.16
CA LEU A 298 -13.35 -17.74 22.65
C LEU A 298 -12.81 -19.13 22.97
N LYS A 299 -11.49 -19.34 22.88
CA LYS A 299 -10.85 -20.60 23.25
C LYS A 299 -11.11 -20.95 24.72
N ASN A 300 -10.96 -19.99 25.62
CA ASN A 300 -11.22 -20.17 27.04
C ASN A 300 -12.70 -20.46 27.34
N LYS A 301 -13.61 -19.94 26.52
CA LYS A 301 -15.05 -20.09 26.72
C LYS A 301 -15.62 -21.41 26.19
N PHE A 302 -15.10 -21.90 25.06
CA PHE A 302 -15.70 -23.03 24.33
C PHE A 302 -14.84 -24.30 24.33
N GLU A 303 -13.62 -24.28 24.87
CA GLU A 303 -12.61 -25.35 24.92
C GLU A 303 -12.14 -25.86 23.53
N GLU A 304 -13.06 -26.07 22.60
CA GLU A 304 -12.82 -26.40 21.20
C GLU A 304 -13.45 -25.35 20.26
N PHE A 305 -12.70 -24.94 19.23
CA PHE A 305 -13.25 -24.08 18.19
C PHE A 305 -14.21 -24.86 17.30
N ALA A 306 -15.26 -24.18 16.84
CA ALA A 306 -16.18 -24.75 15.87
C ALA A 306 -15.39 -25.13 14.59
N SER A 307 -15.29 -26.43 14.34
CA SER A 307 -14.73 -26.93 13.09
C SER A 307 -15.76 -26.81 11.97
N VAL A 308 -15.31 -26.39 10.79
CA VAL A 308 -16.10 -26.57 9.57
C VAL A 308 -15.66 -27.91 8.98
N SER A 309 -16.62 -28.75 8.60
CA SER A 309 -16.35 -30.01 7.90
C SER A 309 -15.44 -29.73 6.70
N LYS A 310 -14.19 -30.20 6.76
CA LYS A 310 -13.19 -30.09 5.70
C LYS A 310 -13.41 -31.11 4.59
N GLU A 311 -14.65 -31.44 4.27
CA GLU A 311 -14.91 -32.11 2.99
C GLU A 311 -14.72 -31.04 1.91
N GLU A 312 -13.50 -30.94 1.40
CA GLU A 312 -13.26 -30.11 0.22
C GLU A 312 -14.14 -30.66 -0.90
N PRO A 313 -15.01 -29.83 -1.50
CA PRO A 313 -15.87 -30.29 -2.56
C PRO A 313 -15.01 -30.79 -3.72
N VAL A 314 -15.41 -31.88 -4.38
CA VAL A 314 -14.73 -32.34 -5.59
C VAL A 314 -14.82 -31.24 -6.66
N ILE A 315 -13.70 -30.60 -6.97
CA ILE A 315 -13.61 -29.52 -7.98
C ILE A 315 -13.41 -30.16 -9.36
N ASN A 316 -14.45 -30.14 -10.19
CA ASN A 316 -14.43 -30.71 -11.55
C ASN A 316 -14.33 -29.60 -12.60
N ALA A 317 -13.31 -28.75 -12.47
CA ALA A 317 -13.12 -27.64 -13.40
C ALA A 317 -12.73 -28.13 -14.79
N ILE A 318 -13.64 -28.02 -15.76
CA ILE A 318 -13.31 -28.22 -17.18
C ILE A 318 -12.69 -26.93 -17.69
N HIS A 319 -11.40 -26.99 -18.03
CA HIS A 319 -10.62 -25.79 -18.33
C HIS A 319 -10.05 -25.77 -19.75
N ASN A 320 -10.33 -24.66 -20.46
CA ASN A 320 -9.74 -24.35 -21.78
C ASN A 320 -8.43 -23.54 -21.68
N ARG A 321 -8.01 -23.19 -20.45
CA ARG A 321 -6.80 -22.41 -20.18
C ARG A 321 -5.54 -23.26 -20.22
N VAL A 322 -4.43 -22.66 -20.59
CA VAL A 322 -3.14 -23.35 -20.61
C VAL A 322 -2.65 -23.73 -19.20
N PRO A 323 -1.94 -24.86 -19.03
CA PRO A 323 -1.26 -25.18 -17.77
C PRO A 323 -0.25 -24.10 -17.36
N LEU A 324 0.04 -24.00 -16.05
CA LEU A 324 0.97 -23.00 -15.50
C LEU A 324 2.35 -23.03 -16.17
N LYS A 325 2.86 -24.24 -16.42
CA LYS A 325 4.15 -24.49 -17.08
C LYS A 325 4.25 -23.94 -18.52
N ASP A 326 3.11 -23.74 -19.17
CA ASP A 326 3.03 -23.33 -20.59
C ASP A 326 2.73 -21.83 -20.74
N ILE A 327 2.65 -21.09 -19.63
CA ILE A 327 2.47 -19.63 -19.64
C ILE A 327 3.76 -18.95 -20.11
N LYS A 328 3.62 -18.06 -21.10
CA LYS A 328 4.73 -17.24 -21.58
C LYS A 328 5.10 -16.19 -20.55
N ASN A 329 6.40 -15.87 -20.47
CA ASN A 329 6.93 -14.83 -19.59
C ASN A 329 6.60 -15.02 -18.09
N LEU A 330 6.33 -16.25 -17.64
CA LEU A 330 5.91 -16.53 -16.26
C LEU A 330 6.83 -15.90 -15.20
N ASN A 331 8.15 -15.93 -15.43
CA ASN A 331 9.15 -15.40 -14.50
C ASN A 331 9.62 -13.97 -14.86
N ASN A 332 8.90 -13.26 -15.73
CA ASN A 332 9.25 -11.89 -16.13
C ASN A 332 8.00 -11.02 -16.15
N TRP A 333 7.75 -10.37 -15.01
CA TRP A 333 6.60 -9.50 -14.80
C TRP A 333 6.48 -8.40 -15.85
N GLU A 334 7.56 -7.68 -16.15
CA GLU A 334 7.54 -6.56 -17.11
C GLU A 334 7.07 -7.03 -18.50
N LYS A 335 7.67 -8.11 -19.02
CA LYS A 335 7.25 -8.68 -20.32
C LYS A 335 5.83 -9.26 -20.27
N GLY A 336 5.44 -9.84 -19.13
CA GLY A 336 4.08 -10.34 -18.91
C GLY A 336 3.05 -9.22 -18.90
N PHE A 337 3.38 -8.09 -18.28
CA PHE A 337 2.59 -6.87 -18.27
C PHE A 337 2.46 -6.31 -19.68
N ASP A 338 3.57 -6.04 -20.36
CA ASP A 338 3.58 -5.45 -21.72
C ASP A 338 2.75 -6.27 -22.71
N LYS A 339 2.89 -7.60 -22.66
CA LYS A 339 2.23 -8.50 -23.62
C LYS A 339 0.82 -8.93 -23.21
N GLY A 340 0.47 -8.88 -21.93
CA GLY A 340 -0.79 -9.42 -21.43
C GLY A 340 -1.79 -8.37 -20.95
N PHE A 341 -1.34 -7.18 -20.55
CA PHE A 341 -2.20 -6.16 -19.92
C PHE A 341 -3.33 -5.68 -20.83
N HIS A 342 -3.07 -5.43 -22.11
CA HIS A 342 -4.10 -4.97 -23.05
C HIS A 342 -5.26 -5.97 -23.20
N TYR A 343 -4.98 -7.28 -23.23
CA TYR A 343 -6.01 -8.32 -23.24
C TYR A 343 -6.86 -8.29 -21.97
N TYR A 344 -6.25 -8.03 -20.81
CA TYR A 344 -7.00 -7.85 -19.57
C TYR A 344 -7.91 -6.62 -19.65
N GLU A 345 -7.42 -5.48 -20.15
CA GLU A 345 -8.24 -4.26 -20.26
C GLU A 345 -9.44 -4.45 -21.19
N GLU A 346 -9.22 -5.09 -22.34
CA GLU A 346 -10.30 -5.46 -23.26
C GLU A 346 -11.27 -6.46 -22.61
N GLY A 347 -10.75 -7.50 -21.97
CA GLY A 347 -11.57 -8.49 -21.27
C GLY A 347 -12.43 -7.88 -20.16
N ASP A 348 -11.90 -6.92 -19.41
CA ASP A 348 -12.67 -6.25 -18.35
C ASP A 348 -13.74 -5.31 -18.91
N LYS A 349 -13.51 -4.72 -20.10
CA LYS A 349 -14.54 -3.99 -20.84
C LYS A 349 -15.66 -4.93 -21.29
N GLU A 350 -15.33 -6.07 -21.90
CA GLU A 350 -16.30 -7.10 -22.32
C GLU A 350 -17.08 -7.67 -21.13
N ARG A 351 -16.41 -7.91 -20.00
CA ARG A 351 -17.07 -8.38 -18.77
C ARG A 351 -18.10 -7.36 -18.26
N LYS A 352 -17.78 -6.07 -18.33
CA LYS A 352 -18.66 -4.98 -17.91
C LYS A 352 -19.80 -4.74 -18.90
N SER A 353 -19.58 -4.95 -20.19
CA SER A 353 -20.62 -4.87 -21.24
C SER A 353 -21.57 -6.08 -21.23
N GLY A 354 -21.19 -7.16 -20.56
CA GLY A 354 -22.01 -8.37 -20.38
C GLY A 354 -21.62 -9.52 -21.30
N ASN A 355 -20.61 -9.36 -22.14
CA ASN A 355 -20.03 -10.44 -22.96
C ASN A 355 -19.07 -11.29 -22.11
N ILE A 356 -19.64 -12.17 -21.29
CA ILE A 356 -18.88 -12.91 -20.29
C ILE A 356 -17.94 -13.95 -20.91
N ILE A 357 -18.36 -14.62 -22.00
CA ILE A 357 -17.55 -15.65 -22.66
C ILE A 357 -16.34 -14.99 -23.34
N GLY A 358 -16.55 -13.92 -24.12
CA GLY A 358 -15.46 -13.17 -24.74
C GLY A 358 -14.49 -12.58 -23.71
N ALA A 359 -15.00 -12.14 -22.55
CA ALA A 359 -14.14 -11.70 -21.46
C ALA A 359 -13.22 -12.82 -20.93
N ILE A 360 -13.74 -14.04 -20.74
CA ILE A 360 -12.95 -15.18 -20.27
C ILE A 360 -11.86 -15.54 -21.28
N GLU A 361 -12.17 -15.56 -22.58
CA GLU A 361 -11.16 -15.82 -23.63
C GLU A 361 -10.03 -14.77 -23.64
N LEU A 362 -10.38 -13.50 -23.42
CA LEU A 362 -9.41 -12.41 -23.31
C LEU A 362 -8.58 -12.54 -22.03
N PHE A 363 -9.19 -12.92 -20.91
CA PHE A 363 -8.45 -13.20 -19.68
C PHE A 363 -7.50 -14.39 -19.84
N ASP A 364 -7.90 -15.44 -20.58
CA ASP A 364 -7.03 -16.59 -20.90
C ASP A 364 -5.82 -16.15 -21.72
N LYS A 365 -6.01 -15.25 -22.69
CA LYS A 365 -4.90 -14.64 -23.45
C LYS A 365 -4.00 -13.77 -22.57
N ALA A 366 -4.56 -12.98 -21.67
CA ALA A 366 -3.79 -12.16 -20.74
C ALA A 366 -2.90 -13.06 -19.85
N ARG A 367 -3.51 -14.07 -19.22
CA ARG A 367 -2.83 -15.07 -18.39
C ARG A 367 -1.76 -15.83 -19.17
N PHE A 368 -2.07 -16.30 -20.38
CA PHE A 368 -1.14 -17.02 -21.25
C PHE A 368 0.11 -16.20 -21.59
N ASN A 369 -0.04 -14.87 -21.74
CA ASN A 369 1.09 -13.98 -22.03
C ASN A 369 1.90 -13.59 -20.78
N GLY A 370 1.51 -14.05 -19.59
CA GLY A 370 2.24 -13.84 -18.34
C GLY A 370 1.69 -12.72 -17.46
N TYR A 371 0.53 -12.15 -17.77
CA TYR A 371 -0.08 -11.14 -16.90
C TYR A 371 -0.61 -11.80 -15.61
N ASN A 372 0.02 -11.48 -14.48
CA ASN A 372 -0.21 -12.10 -13.17
C ASN A 372 -0.66 -11.07 -12.11
N ALA A 373 -1.73 -10.32 -12.37
CA ALA A 373 -2.21 -9.29 -11.43
C ALA A 373 -3.42 -9.79 -10.61
N PRO A 374 -3.59 -9.39 -9.33
CA PRO A 374 -4.80 -9.68 -8.55
C PRO A 374 -6.10 -9.23 -9.25
N ALA A 375 -6.03 -8.17 -10.05
CA ALA A 375 -7.16 -7.65 -10.81
C ALA A 375 -7.67 -8.61 -11.90
N LEU A 376 -6.76 -9.36 -12.54
CA LEU A 376 -7.10 -10.39 -13.52
C LEU A 376 -7.92 -11.50 -12.86
N TYR A 377 -7.39 -12.10 -11.79
CA TYR A 377 -8.04 -13.17 -11.03
C TYR A 377 -9.38 -12.75 -10.44
N SER A 378 -9.46 -11.53 -9.92
CA SER A 378 -10.72 -10.93 -9.44
C SER A 378 -11.80 -10.87 -10.54
N SER A 379 -11.39 -10.56 -11.76
CA SER A 379 -12.26 -10.40 -12.93
C SER A 379 -12.68 -11.74 -13.52
N TYR A 380 -11.77 -12.70 -13.60
CA TYR A 380 -12.07 -14.12 -13.90
C TYR A 380 -13.14 -14.67 -12.97
N ALA A 381 -12.91 -14.57 -11.65
CA ALA A 381 -13.84 -15.09 -10.67
C ALA A 381 -15.22 -14.42 -10.82
N LYS A 382 -15.30 -13.13 -11.21
CA LYS A 382 -16.57 -12.43 -11.47
C LYS A 382 -17.26 -12.94 -12.74
N ALA A 383 -16.49 -13.24 -13.79
CA ALA A 383 -17.01 -13.82 -15.02
C ALA A 383 -17.60 -15.21 -14.77
N TYR A 384 -16.84 -16.12 -14.15
CA TYR A 384 -17.32 -17.47 -13.81
C TYR A 384 -18.54 -17.44 -12.87
N ARG A 385 -18.52 -16.58 -11.85
CA ARG A 385 -19.66 -16.36 -10.96
C ARG A 385 -20.93 -15.96 -11.72
N LYS A 386 -20.80 -15.14 -12.77
CA LYS A 386 -21.93 -14.70 -13.60
C LYS A 386 -22.50 -15.84 -14.44
N LEU A 387 -21.66 -16.79 -14.86
CA LEU A 387 -22.08 -18.03 -15.53
C LEU A 387 -22.55 -19.12 -14.56
N LYS A 388 -22.45 -18.90 -13.23
CA LYS A 388 -22.64 -19.92 -12.19
C LYS A 388 -21.69 -21.11 -12.32
N ASP A 389 -20.55 -20.92 -12.98
CA ASP A 389 -19.49 -21.92 -13.08
C ASP A 389 -18.60 -21.82 -11.83
N TYR A 390 -19.09 -22.39 -10.73
CA TYR A 390 -18.40 -22.30 -9.44
C TYR A 390 -17.12 -23.11 -9.41
N ASP A 391 -17.00 -24.17 -10.20
CA ASP A 391 -15.80 -24.99 -10.28
C ASP A 391 -14.62 -24.21 -10.87
N ASN A 392 -14.84 -23.51 -11.99
CA ASN A 392 -13.81 -22.64 -12.54
C ASN A 392 -13.58 -21.37 -11.70
N GLU A 393 -14.60 -20.86 -11.01
CA GLU A 393 -14.41 -19.77 -10.02
C GLU A 393 -13.49 -20.19 -8.87
N ILE A 394 -13.66 -21.40 -8.33
CA ILE A 394 -12.81 -21.91 -7.24
C ILE A 394 -11.40 -22.15 -7.76
N ALA A 395 -11.25 -22.86 -8.88
CA ALA A 395 -9.94 -23.21 -9.42
C ALA A 395 -9.07 -21.98 -9.77
N ILE A 396 -9.67 -20.89 -10.28
CA ILE A 396 -8.92 -19.67 -10.58
C ILE A 396 -8.55 -18.87 -9.33
N LEU A 397 -9.34 -18.98 -8.26
CA LEU A 397 -9.02 -18.37 -6.97
C LEU A 397 -7.89 -19.14 -6.28
N ASP A 398 -7.90 -20.47 -6.34
CA ASP A 398 -6.84 -21.32 -5.78
C ASP A 398 -5.50 -21.02 -6.44
N GLU A 399 -5.46 -20.94 -7.78
CA GLU A 399 -4.26 -20.52 -8.50
C GLU A 399 -3.78 -19.13 -8.07
N ALA A 400 -4.69 -18.17 -7.89
CA ALA A 400 -4.34 -16.81 -7.47
C ALA A 400 -3.73 -16.79 -6.07
N ILE A 401 -4.31 -17.54 -5.13
CA ILE A 401 -3.84 -17.64 -3.74
C ILE A 401 -2.44 -18.27 -3.71
N GLU A 402 -2.23 -19.37 -4.41
CA GLU A 402 -0.92 -20.04 -4.46
C GLU A 402 0.17 -19.12 -5.04
N ARG A 403 -0.13 -18.44 -6.14
CA ARG A 403 0.81 -17.49 -6.77
C ARG A 403 1.14 -16.33 -5.83
N LEU A 404 0.15 -15.74 -5.18
CA LEU A 404 0.37 -14.64 -4.23
C LEU A 404 1.16 -15.08 -2.99
N LYS A 405 0.96 -16.32 -2.51
CA LYS A 405 1.75 -16.90 -1.41
C LYS A 405 3.21 -17.16 -1.83
N SER A 406 3.48 -17.42 -3.11
CA SER A 406 4.82 -17.68 -3.64
C SER A 406 5.63 -16.42 -3.95
N GLU A 407 5.00 -15.24 -4.02
CA GLU A 407 5.67 -13.97 -4.28
C GLU A 407 6.40 -13.46 -3.03
N VAL A 408 7.74 -13.51 -3.04
CA VAL A 408 8.58 -12.99 -1.95
C VAL A 408 8.61 -11.47 -1.99
N GLY A 409 8.30 -10.81 -0.87
CA GLY A 409 8.46 -9.36 -0.69
C GLY A 409 7.24 -8.49 -1.02
N ASN A 410 6.08 -9.08 -1.34
CA ASN A 410 4.81 -8.36 -1.52
C ASN A 410 3.84 -8.68 -0.37
N ASN A 411 3.33 -7.63 0.30
CA ASN A 411 2.25 -7.73 1.31
C ASN A 411 0.91 -8.06 0.65
N ASN A 412 0.70 -9.34 0.36
CA ASN A 412 -0.45 -9.89 -0.35
C ASN A 412 -1.56 -10.41 0.58
N GLU A 413 -1.39 -10.32 1.90
CA GLU A 413 -2.29 -10.88 2.93
C GLU A 413 -3.74 -10.40 2.74
N THR A 414 -3.93 -9.12 2.44
CA THR A 414 -5.25 -8.55 2.19
C THR A 414 -5.92 -9.21 0.98
N ARG A 415 -5.17 -9.39 -0.11
CA ARG A 415 -5.69 -9.99 -1.35
C ARG A 415 -5.96 -11.48 -1.19
N ILE A 416 -5.07 -12.20 -0.52
CA ILE A 416 -5.25 -13.61 -0.17
C ILE A 416 -6.52 -13.78 0.66
N MET A 417 -6.73 -12.93 1.67
CA MET A 417 -7.94 -12.96 2.50
C MET A 417 -9.21 -12.69 1.68
N GLU A 418 -9.20 -11.71 0.78
CA GLU A 418 -10.33 -11.42 -0.13
C GLU A 418 -10.65 -12.61 -1.05
N PHE A 419 -9.64 -13.29 -1.59
CA PHE A 419 -9.79 -14.46 -2.44
C PHE A 419 -10.30 -15.68 -1.66
N ASN A 420 -9.79 -15.93 -0.47
CA ASN A 420 -10.31 -16.98 0.41
C ASN A 420 -11.79 -16.78 0.73
N GLU A 421 -12.20 -15.58 1.14
CA GLU A 421 -13.61 -15.29 1.41
C GLU A 421 -14.51 -15.53 0.21
N ARG A 422 -13.99 -15.25 -0.99
CA ARG A 422 -14.72 -15.49 -2.24
C ARG A 422 -14.78 -16.98 -2.59
N ARG A 423 -13.68 -17.70 -2.41
CA ARG A 423 -13.59 -19.15 -2.57
C ARG A 423 -14.61 -19.84 -1.67
N THR A 424 -14.66 -19.50 -0.38
CA THR A 424 -15.65 -20.04 0.57
C THR A 424 -17.09 -19.76 0.11
N LYS A 425 -17.37 -18.56 -0.42
CA LYS A 425 -18.70 -18.23 -0.97
C LYS A 425 -19.02 -18.99 -2.25
N ALA A 426 -18.03 -19.35 -3.08
CA ALA A 426 -18.23 -20.17 -4.28
C ALA A 426 -18.51 -21.62 -3.89
N ILE A 427 -17.74 -22.18 -2.95
CA ILE A 427 -17.98 -23.51 -2.37
C ILE A 427 -19.41 -23.60 -1.81
N ALA A 428 -19.80 -22.63 -0.97
CA ALA A 428 -21.14 -22.61 -0.36
C ALA A 428 -22.28 -22.46 -1.39
N LEU A 429 -22.04 -21.91 -2.58
CA LEU A 429 -23.03 -21.84 -3.65
C LEU A 429 -23.03 -23.09 -4.53
N LYS A 430 -21.90 -23.78 -4.67
CA LYS A 430 -21.81 -25.06 -5.35
C LYS A 430 -22.55 -26.16 -4.58
N CYS A 431 -22.51 -26.10 -3.25
CA CYS A 431 -23.20 -27.06 -2.37
C CYS A 431 -24.71 -26.77 -2.18
N LYS A 432 -25.24 -25.71 -2.81
CA LYS A 432 -26.67 -25.37 -2.84
C LYS A 432 -27.26 -25.76 -4.18
#